data_AF-A0A1I8CPD4-F1
#
_entry.id   AF-A0A1I8CPD4-F1
#
_cell.length_a   1.000
_cell.length_b   1.000
_cell.length_c   1.000
_cell.angle_alpha   90.00
_cell.angle_beta   90.00
_cell.angle_gamma   90.00
#
_symmetry.space_group_name_H-M   'P 1'
#
loop_
_entity.id
_entity.type
_entity.pdbx_description
1 polymer ?
#
loop_
_entity_poly.entity_id
_entity_poly.type
_entity_poly.pdbx_seq_one_letter_code
_entity_poly.pdbx_strand_id
1 'polypeptide(L)'
;MKIEQNYTKEGLIRGCNKAIISSANCILNQKWDAYQNVATQELIGDLKEELDAKTETQRNNLQFILNQALDEDNLTQTILVSSLFTGDNIFKLEEKSKVSFHTAFVSYISNAKDKKNPLYCNIGLSRTVSPLGKWKITGINFFDNDFALNNSF
;
A
#
# COMPACT_ATOMS: atom_id res chain seq x y z
N MET A 1 -14.04 19.36 -16.80
CA MET A 1 -13.81 19.00 -15.38
C MET A 1 -12.30 18.97 -15.14
N LYS A 2 -11.75 19.84 -14.29
CA LYS A 2 -10.32 19.83 -13.93
C LYS A 2 -10.11 18.74 -12.88
N ILE A 3 -10.00 17.49 -13.32
CA ILE A 3 -9.63 16.37 -12.46
C ILE A 3 -8.15 16.58 -12.11
N GLU A 4 -7.91 17.20 -10.96
CA GLU A 4 -6.61 17.30 -10.26
C GLU A 4 -5.43 17.88 -11.09
N GLN A 5 -5.33 19.22 -11.14
CA GLN A 5 -4.31 19.93 -11.94
C GLN A 5 -2.85 19.68 -11.52
N ASN A 6 -2.62 19.08 -10.35
CA ASN A 6 -1.29 18.85 -9.77
C ASN A 6 -0.89 17.36 -9.75
N TYR A 7 -1.64 16.50 -10.43
CA TYR A 7 -1.29 15.08 -10.51
C TYR A 7 0.03 14.88 -11.27
N THR A 8 0.96 14.16 -10.66
CA THR A 8 2.22 13.73 -11.28
C THR A 8 2.51 12.29 -10.88
N LYS A 9 3.16 11.53 -11.75
CA LYS A 9 3.59 10.15 -11.44
C LYS A 9 4.53 10.14 -10.24
N GLU A 10 5.44 11.11 -10.17
CA GLU A 10 6.40 11.29 -9.08
C GLU A 10 5.69 11.63 -7.77
N GLY A 11 4.67 12.48 -7.82
CA GLY A 11 3.82 12.78 -6.66
C GLY A 11 3.07 11.56 -6.15
N LEU A 12 2.55 10.74 -7.06
CA LEU A 12 1.86 9.49 -6.73
C LEU A 12 2.81 8.47 -6.08
N ILE A 13 4.02 8.28 -6.65
CA ILE A 13 5.04 7.39 -6.10
C ILE A 13 5.49 7.85 -4.70
N ARG A 14 5.76 9.15 -4.51
CA ARG A 14 6.08 9.69 -3.18
C ARG A 14 4.93 9.49 -2.18
N GLY A 15 3.69 9.64 -2.62
CA GLY A 15 2.51 9.35 -1.81
C GLY A 15 2.44 7.88 -1.40
N CYS A 16 2.74 6.97 -2.33
CA CYS A 16 2.84 5.53 -2.08
C CYS A 16 3.91 5.21 -1.03
N ASN A 17 5.12 5.76 -1.15
CA ASN A 17 6.19 5.52 -0.19
C ASN A 17 5.81 5.95 1.23
N LYS A 18 5.17 7.11 1.37
CA LYS A 18 4.63 7.57 2.65
C LYS A 18 3.52 6.67 3.19
N ALA A 19 2.67 6.12 2.31
CA ALA A 19 1.64 5.18 2.71
C ALA A 19 2.28 3.88 3.23
N ILE A 20 3.31 3.34 2.56
CA ILE A 20 4.07 2.16 3.01
C ILE A 20 4.68 2.39 4.40
N ILE A 21 5.38 3.52 4.60
CA ILE A 21 5.99 3.87 5.90
C ILE A 21 4.92 3.99 6.99
N SER A 22 3.81 4.67 6.69
CA SER A 22 2.69 4.83 7.63
C SER A 22 2.08 3.48 8.00
N SER A 23 1.88 2.60 7.03
CA SER A 23 1.38 1.25 7.27
C SER A 23 2.34 0.41 8.09
N ALA A 24 3.64 0.46 7.78
CA ALA A 24 4.66 -0.25 8.53
C ALA A 24 4.63 0.14 10.01
N ASN A 25 4.59 1.46 10.28
CA ASN A 25 4.48 1.99 11.63
C ASN A 25 3.18 1.59 12.34
N CYS A 26 2.04 1.59 11.63
CA CYS A 26 0.76 1.24 12.22
C CYS A 26 0.64 -0.24 12.54
N ILE A 27 1.10 -1.12 11.64
CA ILE A 27 1.08 -2.57 11.83
C ILE A 27 2.04 -2.96 12.96
N LEU A 28 3.28 -2.45 12.92
CA LEU A 28 4.31 -2.75 13.92
C LEU A 28 3.86 -2.38 15.34
N ASN A 29 3.22 -1.22 15.49
CA ASN A 29 2.79 -0.70 16.79
C ASN A 29 1.30 -0.97 17.08
N GLN A 30 0.63 -1.75 16.24
CA GLN A 30 -0.80 -2.08 16.35
C GLN A 30 -1.71 -0.83 16.54
N LYS A 31 -1.38 0.28 15.87
CA LYS A 31 -2.11 1.56 15.95
C LYS A 31 -3.33 1.58 15.03
N TRP A 32 -4.22 0.60 15.20
CA TRP A 32 -5.36 0.37 14.30
C TRP A 32 -6.32 1.56 14.21
N ASP A 33 -6.59 2.22 15.34
CA ASP A 33 -7.47 3.39 15.40
C ASP A 33 -6.90 4.60 14.66
N ALA A 34 -5.58 4.73 14.60
CA ALA A 34 -4.94 5.75 13.78
C ALA A 34 -4.97 5.34 12.31
N TYR A 35 -4.76 4.04 12.04
CA TYR A 35 -4.65 3.51 10.69
C TYR A 35 -5.95 3.62 9.89
N GLN A 36 -7.12 3.52 10.54
CA GLN A 36 -8.44 3.68 9.89
C GLN A 36 -8.63 5.02 9.18
N ASN A 37 -7.84 6.06 9.56
CA ASN A 37 -7.88 7.34 8.89
C ASN A 37 -7.37 7.27 7.45
N VAL A 38 -6.47 6.33 7.17
CA VAL A 38 -5.77 6.19 5.88
C VAL A 38 -5.96 4.83 5.22
N ALA A 39 -6.42 3.80 5.92
CA ALA A 39 -6.73 2.47 5.39
C ALA A 39 -8.25 2.20 5.39
N THR A 40 -8.69 1.20 4.63
CA THR A 40 -10.05 0.65 4.71
C THR A 40 -10.23 -0.19 5.97
N GLN A 41 -11.47 -0.31 6.47
CA GLN A 41 -11.77 -1.13 7.65
C GLN A 41 -11.58 -2.63 7.35
N GLU A 42 -11.95 -3.06 6.14
CA GLU A 42 -11.72 -4.42 5.64
C GLU A 42 -10.24 -4.81 5.73
N LEU A 43 -9.35 -3.98 5.18
CA LEU A 43 -7.90 -4.21 5.27
C LEU A 43 -7.40 -4.31 6.71
N ILE A 44 -7.92 -3.48 7.62
CA ILE A 44 -7.52 -3.52 9.03
C ILE A 44 -8.00 -4.82 9.69
N GLY A 45 -9.18 -5.32 9.33
CA GLY A 45 -9.69 -6.61 9.77
C GLY A 45 -8.77 -7.74 9.32
N ASP A 46 -8.49 -7.82 8.03
CA ASP A 46 -7.63 -8.84 7.43
C ASP A 46 -6.24 -8.85 8.06
N LEU A 47 -5.63 -7.67 8.24
CA LEU A 47 -4.29 -7.55 8.84
C LEU A 47 -4.26 -8.00 10.30
N LYS A 48 -5.33 -7.77 11.06
CA LYS A 48 -5.42 -8.24 12.46
C LYS A 48 -5.51 -9.76 12.50
N GLU A 49 -6.40 -10.34 11.70
CA GLU A 49 -6.55 -11.80 11.62
C GLU A 49 -5.26 -12.47 11.14
N GLU A 50 -4.62 -11.93 10.11
CA GLU A 50 -3.35 -12.44 9.59
C GLU A 50 -2.24 -12.32 10.64
N LEU A 51 -2.15 -11.18 11.32
CA LEU A 51 -1.16 -10.99 12.38
C LEU A 51 -1.40 -11.99 13.51
N ASP A 52 -2.65 -12.20 13.93
CA ASP A 52 -3.03 -13.13 15.00
C ASP A 52 -2.70 -14.59 14.66
N ALA A 53 -2.88 -14.99 13.39
CA ALA A 53 -2.56 -16.32 12.90
C ALA A 53 -1.05 -16.61 12.75
N LYS A 54 -0.18 -15.59 12.75
CA LYS A 54 1.27 -15.80 12.57
C LYS A 54 1.93 -16.43 13.80
N THR A 55 2.81 -17.40 13.52
CA THR A 55 3.75 -17.95 14.51
C THR A 55 4.74 -16.89 14.98
N GLU A 56 5.41 -17.12 16.10
CA GLU A 56 6.43 -16.20 16.64
C GLU A 56 7.55 -15.93 15.62
N THR A 57 8.04 -16.96 14.92
CA THR A 57 9.04 -16.81 13.86
C THR A 57 8.55 -15.92 12.73
N GLN A 58 7.30 -16.11 12.27
CA GLN A 58 6.71 -15.29 11.22
C GLN A 58 6.51 -13.84 11.68
N ARG A 59 6.13 -13.61 12.94
CA ARG A 59 6.02 -12.27 13.53
C ARG A 59 7.37 -11.57 13.61
N ASN A 60 8.42 -12.29 14.02
CA ASN A 60 9.78 -11.75 14.07
C ASN A 60 10.31 -11.38 12.68
N ASN A 61 10.02 -12.21 11.67
CA ASN A 61 10.36 -11.90 10.28
C ASN A 61 9.59 -10.68 9.76
N LEU A 62 8.27 -10.63 9.99
CA LEU A 62 7.47 -9.47 9.62
C LEU A 62 7.97 -8.20 10.32
N GLN A 63 8.23 -8.25 11.63
CA GLN A 63 8.76 -7.13 12.39
C GLN A 63 10.10 -6.64 11.83
N PHE A 64 10.99 -7.54 11.41
CA PHE A 64 12.22 -7.15 10.74
C PHE A 64 11.93 -6.37 9.45
N ILE A 65 11.05 -6.87 8.58
CA ILE A 65 10.70 -6.20 7.32
C ILE A 65 10.06 -4.83 7.58
N LEU A 66 9.10 -4.75 8.51
CA LEU A 66 8.43 -3.49 8.87
C LEU A 66 9.43 -2.46 9.38
N ASN A 67 10.39 -2.85 10.21
CA ASN A 67 11.44 -1.95 10.70
C ASN A 67 12.32 -1.41 9.57
N GLN A 68 12.64 -2.22 8.55
CA GLN A 68 13.37 -1.71 7.38
C GLN A 68 12.55 -0.68 6.61
N ALA A 69 11.24 -0.93 6.44
CA ALA A 69 10.32 -0.08 5.70
C ALA A 69 9.97 1.26 6.39
N LEU A 70 10.34 1.45 7.67
CA LEU A 70 10.14 2.72 8.38
C LEU A 70 11.07 3.83 7.88
N ASP A 71 12.20 3.46 7.31
CA ASP A 71 13.18 4.39 6.75
C ASP A 71 12.90 4.59 5.25
N GLU A 72 12.69 5.83 4.83
CA GLU A 72 12.41 6.17 3.44
C GLU A 72 13.59 5.83 2.52
N ASP A 73 14.82 5.92 3.03
CA ASP A 73 16.03 5.60 2.27
C ASP A 73 16.15 4.10 1.95
N ASN A 74 15.45 3.25 2.71
CA ASN A 74 15.38 1.82 2.43
C ASN A 74 14.37 1.49 1.32
N LEU A 75 13.48 2.40 0.90
CA LEU A 75 12.57 2.20 -0.22
C LEU A 75 13.30 2.48 -1.54
N THR A 76 14.08 1.51 -2.00
CA THR A 76 15.05 1.70 -3.10
C THR A 76 14.39 1.86 -4.48
N GLN A 77 13.24 1.22 -4.69
CA GLN A 77 12.52 1.29 -5.95
C GLN A 77 11.03 1.03 -5.74
N THR A 78 10.18 1.81 -6.40
CA THR A 78 8.72 1.63 -6.35
C THR A 78 8.16 1.63 -7.75
N ILE A 79 7.47 0.55 -8.09
CA ILE A 79 6.93 0.29 -9.43
C ILE A 79 5.40 0.41 -9.35
N LEU A 80 4.84 1.28 -10.20
CA LEU A 80 3.40 1.30 -10.47
C LEU A 80 3.06 0.07 -11.34
N VAL A 81 2.31 -0.87 -10.78
CA VAL A 81 1.93 -2.12 -11.46
C VAL A 81 0.66 -1.92 -12.28
N SER A 82 -0.33 -1.24 -11.71
CA SER A 82 -1.61 -1.03 -12.38
C SER A 82 -2.29 0.27 -11.94
N SER A 83 -3.18 0.75 -12.80
CA SER A 83 -4.06 1.89 -12.52
C SER A 83 -5.36 1.70 -13.27
N LEU A 84 -6.48 1.94 -12.60
CA LEU A 84 -7.82 1.74 -13.13
C LEU A 84 -8.76 2.82 -12.61
N PHE A 85 -9.59 3.36 -13.49
CA PHE A 85 -10.77 4.10 -13.10
C PHE A 85 -11.98 3.16 -13.08
N THR A 86 -12.76 3.20 -12.02
CA THR A 86 -14.01 2.46 -11.85
C THR A 86 -15.15 3.45 -11.57
N GLY A 87 -16.37 3.12 -11.93
CA GLY A 87 -17.52 3.98 -11.68
C GLY A 87 -18.72 3.66 -12.55
N ASP A 88 -19.85 4.26 -12.20
CA ASP A 88 -21.05 4.18 -13.02
C ASP A 88 -20.88 5.10 -14.22
N ASN A 89 -21.21 4.60 -15.42
CA ASN A 89 -21.19 5.40 -16.64
C ASN A 89 -19.84 6.13 -16.90
N ILE A 90 -18.70 5.45 -16.75
CA ILE A 90 -17.35 6.03 -16.98
C ILE A 90 -17.24 6.77 -18.33
N PHE A 91 -17.97 6.30 -19.35
CA PHE A 91 -17.99 6.91 -20.68
C PHE A 91 -19.04 8.02 -20.87
N LYS A 92 -20.03 8.11 -19.97
CA LYS A 92 -21.02 9.17 -19.89
C LYS A 92 -20.86 9.86 -18.54
N LEU A 93 -19.78 10.63 -18.42
CA LEU A 93 -19.44 11.43 -17.24
C LEU A 93 -20.47 12.55 -17.04
N GLU A 94 -21.68 12.18 -16.64
CA GLU A 94 -22.69 13.11 -16.15
C GLU A 94 -22.25 13.65 -14.78
N GLU A 95 -22.73 14.84 -14.40
CA GLU A 95 -22.34 15.54 -13.15
C GLU A 95 -22.56 14.72 -11.86
N LYS A 96 -23.30 13.60 -11.92
CA LYS A 96 -23.60 12.73 -10.79
C LYS A 96 -22.82 11.41 -10.77
N SER A 97 -21.97 11.14 -11.75
CA SER A 97 -21.23 9.87 -11.82
C SER A 97 -20.21 9.76 -10.68
N LYS A 98 -20.32 8.66 -9.92
CA LYS A 98 -19.33 8.29 -8.90
C LYS A 98 -18.17 7.57 -9.58
N VAL A 99 -17.00 8.20 -9.54
CA VAL A 99 -15.79 7.65 -10.19
C VAL A 99 -14.69 7.52 -9.14
N SER A 100 -14.05 6.36 -9.11
CA SER A 100 -12.93 6.02 -8.25
C SER A 100 -11.69 5.70 -9.08
N PHE A 101 -10.54 6.13 -8.59
CA PHE A 101 -9.24 5.75 -9.10
C PHE A 101 -8.64 4.71 -8.16
N HIS A 102 -8.11 3.64 -8.73
CA HIS A 102 -7.44 2.55 -8.03
C HIS A 102 -6.06 2.35 -8.65
N THR A 103 -5.06 2.08 -7.83
CA THR A 103 -3.71 1.82 -8.31
C THR A 103 -2.98 0.88 -7.35
N ALA A 104 -2.12 0.04 -7.91
CA ALA A 104 -1.30 -0.89 -7.14
C ALA A 104 0.19 -0.67 -7.42
N PHE A 105 1.00 -0.86 -6.40
CA PHE A 105 2.45 -0.73 -6.44
C PHE A 105 3.14 -1.94 -5.84
N VAL A 106 4.36 -2.17 -6.30
CA VAL A 106 5.35 -3.04 -5.65
C VAL A 106 6.54 -2.14 -5.30
N SER A 107 6.97 -2.15 -4.05
CA SER A 107 8.15 -1.44 -3.58
C SER A 107 9.20 -2.42 -3.08
N TYR A 108 10.43 -2.20 -3.52
CA TYR A 108 11.62 -2.88 -3.05
C TYR A 108 12.12 -2.17 -1.79
N ILE A 109 12.44 -2.97 -0.78
CA ILE A 109 12.94 -2.53 0.50
C ILE A 109 14.34 -3.14 0.69
N SER A 110 15.31 -2.31 1.05
CA SER A 110 16.67 -2.75 1.36
C SER A 110 16.67 -3.73 2.52
N ASN A 111 17.47 -4.79 2.38
CA ASN A 111 17.67 -5.79 3.42
C ASN A 111 19.05 -5.60 4.06
N ALA A 112 19.08 -5.08 5.28
CA ALA A 112 20.33 -4.88 6.01
C ALA A 112 21.10 -6.19 6.31
N LYS A 113 20.40 -7.34 6.36
CA LYS A 113 21.04 -8.65 6.62
C LYS A 113 21.64 -9.26 5.36
N ASP A 114 21.01 -9.05 4.21
CA ASP A 114 21.48 -9.58 2.93
C ASP A 114 21.08 -8.68 1.76
N LYS A 115 22.01 -7.85 1.29
CA LYS A 115 21.79 -6.91 0.19
C LYS A 115 21.42 -7.58 -1.13
N LYS A 116 21.67 -8.88 -1.30
CA LYS A 116 21.32 -9.62 -2.53
C LYS A 116 19.86 -10.10 -2.53
N ASN A 117 19.22 -10.15 -1.36
CA ASN A 117 17.86 -10.61 -1.17
C ASN A 117 17.00 -9.44 -0.66
N PRO A 118 16.47 -8.60 -1.56
CA PRO A 118 15.61 -7.50 -1.15
C PRO A 118 14.33 -8.00 -0.50
N LEU A 119 13.72 -7.12 0.28
CA LEU A 119 12.38 -7.30 0.83
C LEU A 119 11.39 -6.51 -0.02
N TYR A 120 10.10 -6.77 0.17
CA TYR A 120 9.07 -6.25 -0.72
C TYR A 120 7.86 -5.75 0.06
N CYS A 121 7.19 -4.76 -0.53
CA CYS A 121 5.86 -4.35 -0.12
C CYS A 121 4.96 -4.20 -1.35
N ASN A 122 3.83 -4.91 -1.34
CA ASN A 122 2.74 -4.65 -2.27
C ASN A 122 1.75 -3.73 -1.58
N ILE A 123 1.28 -2.68 -2.27
CA ILE A 123 0.30 -1.74 -1.72
C ILE A 123 -0.72 -1.32 -2.77
N GLY A 124 -1.99 -1.33 -2.38
CA GLY A 124 -3.10 -0.80 -3.15
C GLY A 124 -3.57 0.52 -2.58
N LEU A 125 -3.74 1.52 -3.43
CA LEU A 125 -4.30 2.82 -3.08
C LEU A 125 -5.55 3.09 -3.92
N SER A 126 -6.53 3.74 -3.31
CA SER A 126 -7.71 4.22 -4.03
C SER A 126 -8.16 5.59 -3.55
N ARG A 127 -8.93 6.26 -4.40
CA ARG A 127 -9.58 7.53 -4.10
C ARG A 127 -10.77 7.74 -5.00
N THR A 128 -11.90 8.18 -4.44
CA THR A 128 -13.00 8.73 -5.25
C THR A 128 -12.54 10.06 -5.88
N VAL A 129 -12.59 10.17 -7.20
CA VAL A 129 -12.21 11.39 -7.94
C VAL A 129 -13.42 12.25 -8.29
N SER A 130 -14.64 11.69 -8.22
CA SER A 130 -15.90 12.40 -8.38
C SER A 130 -16.99 11.78 -7.48
N PRO A 131 -17.50 12.49 -6.45
CA PRO A 131 -16.91 13.70 -5.87
C PRO A 131 -15.52 13.42 -5.26
N LEU A 132 -14.71 14.45 -5.08
CA LEU A 132 -13.33 14.28 -4.60
C LEU A 132 -13.29 13.77 -3.16
N GLY A 133 -12.81 12.54 -2.98
CA GLY A 133 -12.64 11.87 -1.69
C GLY A 133 -11.21 11.98 -1.13
N LYS A 134 -10.96 11.27 -0.03
CA LYS A 134 -9.61 11.07 0.54
C LYS A 134 -8.95 9.85 -0.10
N TRP A 135 -7.61 9.83 -0.12
CA TRP A 135 -6.85 8.62 -0.43
C TRP A 135 -7.04 7.58 0.68
N LYS A 136 -7.16 6.32 0.26
CA LYS A 136 -7.26 5.16 1.14
C LYS A 136 -6.34 4.04 0.68
N ILE A 137 -5.69 3.38 1.61
CA ILE A 137 -4.96 2.13 1.42
C ILE A 137 -5.99 1.00 1.43
N THR A 138 -6.04 0.25 0.34
CA THR A 138 -7.03 -0.83 0.13
C THR A 138 -6.42 -2.22 0.24
N GLY A 139 -5.10 -2.33 0.17
CA GLY A 139 -4.37 -3.58 0.36
C GLY A 139 -2.94 -3.27 0.75
N ILE A 140 -2.34 -4.09 1.61
CA ILE A 140 -0.90 -4.04 1.86
C ILE A 140 -0.37 -5.40 2.28
N ASN A 141 0.81 -5.78 1.80
CA ASN A 141 1.51 -6.98 2.23
C ASN A 141 3.03 -6.74 2.24
N PHE A 142 3.73 -7.21 3.28
CA PHE A 142 5.18 -7.13 3.42
C PHE A 142 5.76 -8.55 3.44
N PHE A 143 6.75 -8.80 2.58
CA PHE A 143 7.27 -10.14 2.39
C PHE A 143 8.73 -10.13 1.93
N ASP A 144 9.40 -11.27 2.09
CA ASP A 144 10.78 -11.48 1.66
C ASP A 144 10.84 -12.10 0.26
N ASN A 145 12.06 -12.28 -0.24
CA ASN A 145 12.31 -12.87 -1.55
C ASN A 145 11.83 -14.32 -1.64
N ASP A 146 11.91 -15.08 -0.54
CA ASP A 146 11.47 -16.48 -0.53
C ASP A 146 9.96 -16.57 -0.74
N PHE A 147 9.18 -15.70 -0.09
CA PHE A 147 7.75 -15.60 -0.33
C PHE A 147 7.46 -15.18 -1.77
N ALA A 148 8.18 -14.17 -2.28
CA ALA A 148 7.99 -13.65 -3.63
C ALA A 148 8.20 -14.71 -4.73
N LEU A 149 9.21 -15.56 -4.57
CA LEU A 149 9.58 -16.58 -5.56
C LEU A 149 8.70 -17.84 -5.45
N ASN A 150 8.31 -18.24 -4.24
CA ASN A 150 7.62 -19.50 -4.01
C ASN A 150 6.09 -19.41 -4.00
N ASN A 151 5.52 -18.20 -3.91
CA ASN A 151 4.07 -17.97 -3.93
C ASN A 151 3.69 -17.03 -5.07
N SER A 152 4.15 -17.36 -6.29
CA SER A 152 3.67 -16.69 -7.50
C SER A 152 2.15 -16.87 -7.61
N PHE A 153 1.40 -15.77 -7.59
CA PHE A 153 -0.04 -15.73 -7.86
C PHE A 153 -0.35 -16.20 -9.29
#